data_AF-A0A0L7RFZ5-F1
#
_entry.id   AF-A0A0L7RFZ5-F1
#
_cell.length_a   1.000
_cell.length_b   1.000
_cell.length_c   1.000
_cell.angle_alpha   90.00
_cell.angle_beta   90.00
_cell.angle_gamma   90.00
#
_symmetry.space_group_name_H-M   'P 1'
#
loop_
_entity.id
_entity.type
_entity.pdbx_description
1 polymer ?
#
loop_
_entity_poly.entity_id
_entity_poly.type
_entity_poly.pdbx_seq_one_letter_code
_entity_poly.pdbx_strand_id
1 'polypeptide(L)'
;MEAIYNVTAKILVPIVGQGPIYLSAKDVNAKVRMNYKIVEHKGKRYMYFPSMTTRLTVKDFDVKFELTNFDKALQQAVSQALGNSHQEILDATKPNIEKAISQRCLEMANKICKHFTYDELFPDRE
;
A
#
# COMPACT_ATOMS: atom_id res chain seq x y z
N MET A 1 6.93 -34.93 -51.93
CA MET A 1 6.97 -35.06 -50.46
C MET A 1 7.55 -33.79 -49.88
N GLU A 2 6.79 -33.23 -48.95
CA GLU A 2 7.19 -32.60 -47.68
C GLU A 2 8.30 -31.54 -47.63
N ALA A 3 7.96 -30.51 -46.85
CA ALA A 3 8.53 -29.17 -46.83
C ALA A 3 9.64 -29.00 -45.79
N ILE A 4 10.42 -27.93 -45.95
CA ILE A 4 11.14 -27.32 -44.84
C ILE A 4 10.63 -25.89 -44.72
N TYR A 5 9.83 -25.64 -43.69
CA TYR A 5 9.48 -24.29 -43.25
C TYR A 5 10.16 -24.05 -41.90
N ASN A 6 10.89 -22.95 -41.80
CA ASN A 6 11.41 -22.47 -40.52
C ASN A 6 10.41 -21.45 -39.94
N VAL A 7 9.62 -21.87 -38.96
CA VAL A 7 8.87 -20.94 -38.09
C VAL A 7 9.78 -20.58 -36.91
N THR A 8 10.10 -19.30 -36.76
CA THR A 8 10.58 -18.77 -35.48
C THR A 8 9.48 -17.88 -34.91
N ALA A 9 8.67 -18.44 -33.99
CA ALA A 9 7.71 -17.65 -33.22
C ALA A 9 8.34 -17.26 -31.89
N LYS A 10 8.62 -15.97 -31.72
CA LYS A 10 8.87 -15.36 -30.41
C LYS A 10 7.79 -14.31 -30.19
N ILE A 11 6.62 -14.73 -29.74
CA ILE A 11 5.59 -13.79 -29.29
C ILE A 11 5.98 -13.37 -27.88
N LEU A 12 6.80 -12.32 -27.81
CA LEU A 12 7.03 -11.57 -26.59
C LEU A 12 6.71 -10.10 -26.94
N VAL A 13 5.43 -9.78 -27.08
CA VAL A 13 5.01 -8.38 -27.20
C VAL A 13 4.94 -7.85 -25.77
N PRO A 14 5.85 -6.96 -25.34
CA PRO A 14 5.71 -6.31 -24.05
C PRO A 14 4.47 -5.41 -24.13
N ILE A 15 3.43 -5.76 -23.38
CA ILE A 15 2.25 -4.90 -23.25
C ILE A 15 2.64 -3.76 -22.31
N VAL A 16 3.05 -2.63 -22.90
CA VAL A 16 3.33 -1.39 -22.17
C VAL A 16 2.08 -0.53 -22.20
N GLY A 17 1.34 -0.51 -21.10
CA GLY A 17 0.15 0.31 -20.92
C GLY A 17 0.32 1.35 -19.82
N GLN A 18 -0.25 2.54 -20.03
CA GLN A 18 -0.40 3.55 -18.99
C GLN A 18 -1.89 3.71 -18.69
N GLY A 19 -2.23 3.87 -17.42
CA GLY A 19 -3.60 4.07 -16.99
C GLY A 19 -3.76 3.86 -15.48
N PRO A 20 -4.90 4.25 -14.91
CA PRO A 20 -5.13 4.12 -13.48
C PRO A 20 -5.25 2.65 -13.05
N ILE A 21 -4.73 2.38 -11.85
CA ILE A 21 -4.87 1.09 -11.17
C ILE A 21 -5.80 1.31 -9.99
N TYR A 22 -6.85 0.51 -9.91
CA TYR A 22 -7.79 0.52 -8.79
C TYR A 22 -7.58 -0.76 -7.97
N LEU A 23 -7.21 -0.58 -6.70
CA LEU A 23 -7.07 -1.68 -5.76
C LEU A 23 -8.19 -1.59 -4.73
N SER A 24 -8.98 -2.67 -4.63
CA SER A 24 -9.99 -2.83 -3.59
C SER A 24 -9.57 -3.98 -2.69
N ALA A 25 -9.57 -3.76 -1.39
CA ALA A 25 -9.24 -4.79 -0.41
C ALA A 25 -10.37 -4.92 0.60
N LYS A 26 -10.70 -6.17 0.95
CA LYS A 26 -11.67 -6.54 1.97
C LYS A 26 -10.96 -7.33 3.08
N ASP A 27 -11.54 -7.31 4.27
CA ASP A 27 -11.01 -8.01 5.45
C ASP A 27 -9.54 -7.68 5.75
N VAL A 28 -9.21 -6.39 5.64
CA VAL A 28 -7.87 -5.88 5.93
C VAL A 28 -7.70 -5.71 7.44
N ASN A 29 -6.71 -6.42 7.99
CA ASN A 29 -6.25 -6.24 9.36
C ASN A 29 -4.94 -5.44 9.36
N ALA A 30 -4.76 -4.59 10.35
CA ALA A 30 -3.52 -3.84 10.55
C ALA A 30 -2.94 -4.11 11.93
N LYS A 31 -1.69 -4.56 11.98
CA LYS A 31 -0.90 -4.62 13.21
C LYS A 31 0.03 -3.41 13.25
N VAL A 32 -0.25 -2.51 14.18
CA VAL A 32 0.51 -1.28 14.37
C VAL A 32 1.39 -1.39 15.60
N ARG A 33 2.65 -0.96 15.49
CA ARG A 33 3.53 -0.70 16.63
C ARG A 33 3.96 0.75 16.57
N MET A 34 3.68 1.48 17.64
CA MET A 34 4.03 2.89 17.78
C MET A 34 4.87 3.06 19.04
N ASN A 35 6.04 3.69 18.88
CA ASN A 35 6.92 4.00 19.99
C ASN A 35 6.66 5.45 20.41
N TYR A 36 6.69 5.72 21.71
CA TYR A 36 6.55 7.06 22.26
C TYR A 36 7.65 7.37 23.28
N LYS A 37 7.87 8.65 23.51
CA LYS A 37 8.65 9.18 24.63
C LYS A 37 7.91 10.37 25.23
N ILE A 38 8.11 10.57 26.52
CA ILE A 38 7.71 11.80 27.19
C ILE A 38 8.89 12.77 27.10
N VAL A 39 8.63 13.98 26.63
CA VAL A 39 9.63 15.04 26.48
C VAL A 39 9.22 16.23 27.34
N GLU A 40 10.19 16.85 27.99
CA GLU A 40 9.97 18.07 28.75
C GLU A 40 10.20 19.29 27.86
N HIS A 41 9.27 20.24 27.88
CA HIS A 41 9.37 21.51 27.18
C HIS A 41 8.76 22.61 28.03
N LYS A 42 9.56 23.61 28.40
CA LYS A 42 9.15 24.75 29.24
C LYS A 42 8.47 24.31 30.55
N GLY A 43 9.03 23.31 31.22
CA GLY A 43 8.52 22.76 32.48
C GLY A 43 7.23 21.95 32.37
N LYS A 44 6.76 21.65 31.15
CA LYS A 44 5.59 20.81 30.89
C LYS A 44 6.00 19.53 30.17
N ARG A 45 5.32 18.42 30.47
CA ARG A 45 5.53 17.12 29.83
C ARG A 45 4.65 17.01 28.59
N TYR A 46 5.23 16.58 27.48
CA TYR A 46 4.55 16.32 26.22
C TYR A 46 4.84 14.90 25.74
N MET A 47 3.89 14.29 25.03
CA MET A 47 4.11 13.02 24.36
C MET A 47 4.64 13.26 22.94
N TYR A 48 5.69 12.53 22.57
CA TYR A 48 6.23 12.54 21.22
C TYR A 48 6.43 11.12 20.71
N PHE A 49 6.05 10.89 19.46
CA PHE A 49 6.16 9.60 18.80
C PHE A 49 7.32 9.62 17.80
N PRO A 50 8.48 8.98 18.11
CA PRO A 50 9.61 8.91 17.18
C PRO A 50 9.40 7.97 15.99
N SER A 51 8.57 6.93 16.14
CA SER A 51 8.38 5.95 15.09
C SER A 51 7.05 5.22 15.18
N MET A 52 6.55 4.82 14.02
CA MET A 52 5.41 3.95 13.85
C MET A 52 5.73 2.96 12.73
N THR A 53 5.33 1.71 12.93
CA THR A 53 5.38 0.66 11.91
C THR A 53 4.02 0.02 11.79
N THR A 54 3.58 -0.22 10.57
CA THR A 54 2.31 -0.84 10.25
C THR A 54 2.59 -2.10 9.44
N ARG A 55 1.90 -3.20 9.77
CA ARG A 55 1.85 -4.41 8.94
C ARG A 55 0.40 -4.72 8.63
N LEU A 56 0.06 -4.72 7.35
CA LEU A 56 -1.24 -5.09 6.85
C LEU A 56 -1.31 -6.60 6.64
N THR A 57 -2.49 -7.17 6.86
CA THR A 57 -2.85 -8.52 6.48
C THR A 57 -4.14 -8.39 5.69
N VAL A 58 -4.06 -8.63 4.39
CA VAL A 58 -5.18 -8.51 3.45
C VAL A 58 -5.60 -9.92 3.10
N LYS A 59 -6.84 -10.29 3.39
CA LYS A 59 -7.36 -11.63 3.06
C LYS A 59 -7.86 -11.68 1.62
N ASP A 60 -8.69 -10.70 1.25
CA ASP A 60 -9.29 -10.60 -0.07
C ASP A 60 -8.95 -9.26 -0.71
N PHE A 61 -8.51 -9.29 -1.96
CA PHE A 61 -8.29 -8.08 -2.73
C PHE A 61 -8.55 -8.30 -4.21
N ASP A 62 -8.89 -7.22 -4.89
CA ASP A 62 -9.18 -7.15 -6.30
C ASP A 62 -8.37 -5.99 -6.90
N VAL A 63 -7.72 -6.23 -8.04
CA VAL A 63 -6.96 -5.22 -8.76
C VAL A 63 -7.57 -5.06 -10.14
N LYS A 64 -7.98 -3.84 -10.47
CA LYS A 64 -8.49 -3.47 -11.79
C LYS A 64 -7.52 -2.51 -12.46
N PHE A 65 -7.16 -2.86 -13.68
CA PHE A 65 -6.34 -2.04 -14.56
C PHE A 65 -7.23 -1.43 -15.62
N GLU A 66 -7.30 -0.10 -15.66
CA GLU A 66 -7.95 0.59 -16.77
C GLU A 66 -6.86 1.04 -17.75
N LEU A 67 -6.84 0.45 -18.94
CA LEU A 67 -5.86 0.83 -19.96
C LEU A 67 -6.50 1.75 -20.98
N THR A 68 -6.07 3.01 -21.04
CA THR A 68 -6.73 4.03 -21.85
C THR A 68 -6.53 3.89 -23.37
N ASN A 69 -5.56 3.09 -23.83
CA ASN A 69 -5.13 3.04 -25.24
C ASN A 69 -5.23 1.66 -25.92
N PHE A 70 -5.99 0.70 -25.38
CA PHE A 70 -6.11 -0.63 -25.98
C PHE A 70 -7.55 -1.00 -26.33
N ASP A 71 -7.70 -1.83 -27.37
CA ASP A 71 -9.01 -2.39 -27.71
C ASP A 71 -9.54 -3.28 -26.57
N LYS A 72 -10.86 -3.51 -26.56
CA LYS A 72 -11.53 -4.28 -25.51
C LYS A 72 -11.02 -5.71 -25.39
N ALA A 73 -10.57 -6.32 -26.50
CA ALA A 73 -10.10 -7.70 -26.50
C ALA A 73 -8.74 -7.81 -25.79
N LEU A 74 -7.84 -6.86 -26.05
CA LEU A 74 -6.54 -6.80 -25.40
C LEU A 74 -6.66 -6.35 -23.94
N GLN A 75 -7.58 -5.43 -23.62
CA GLN A 75 -7.90 -5.10 -22.22
C GLN A 75 -8.38 -6.34 -21.44
N GLN A 76 -9.25 -7.16 -22.03
CA GLN A 76 -9.70 -8.42 -21.42
C GLN A 76 -8.56 -9.42 -21.28
N ALA A 77 -7.72 -9.60 -22.31
CA ALA A 77 -6.59 -10.50 -22.26
C ALA A 77 -5.58 -10.10 -21.16
N VAL A 78 -5.31 -8.80 -21.02
CA VAL A 78 -4.44 -8.27 -19.95
C VAL A 78 -5.07 -8.46 -18.58
N SER A 79 -6.36 -8.16 -18.43
CA SER A 79 -7.07 -8.35 -17.16
C SER A 79 -7.07 -9.82 -16.72
N GLN A 80 -7.26 -10.75 -17.65
CA GLN A 80 -7.20 -12.19 -17.38
C GLN A 80 -5.78 -12.66 -17.06
N ALA A 81 -4.77 -12.18 -17.78
CA ALA A 81 -3.38 -12.51 -17.50
C ALA A 81 -2.93 -12.02 -16.12
N LEU A 82 -3.32 -10.79 -15.74
CA LEU A 82 -3.00 -10.19 -14.44
C LEU A 82 -3.78 -10.84 -13.29
N GLY A 83 -4.96 -11.42 -13.57
CA GLY A 83 -5.73 -12.24 -12.62
C GLY A 83 -4.90 -13.30 -11.90
N ASN A 84 -3.92 -13.89 -12.60
CA ASN A 84 -3.02 -14.90 -12.04
C ASN A 84 -1.86 -14.30 -11.22
N SER A 85 -1.60 -13.00 -11.33
CA SER A 85 -0.48 -12.27 -10.70
C SER A 85 -0.92 -11.29 -9.61
N HIS A 86 -2.20 -11.32 -9.20
CA HIS A 86 -2.75 -10.42 -8.19
C HIS A 86 -1.90 -10.38 -6.91
N GLN A 87 -1.43 -11.55 -6.43
CA GLN A 87 -0.64 -11.63 -5.19
C GLN A 87 0.69 -10.89 -5.29
N GLU A 88 1.37 -10.96 -6.44
CA GLU A 88 2.63 -10.27 -6.68
C GLU A 88 2.46 -8.75 -6.67
N ILE A 89 1.35 -8.25 -7.23
CA ILE A 89 1.00 -6.82 -7.21
C ILE A 89 0.77 -6.37 -5.77
N LEU A 90 0.02 -7.15 -4.99
CA LEU A 90 -0.18 -6.85 -3.58
C LEU A 90 1.15 -6.83 -2.83
N ASP A 91 2.01 -7.84 -3.01
CA ASP A 91 3.29 -7.94 -2.31
C ASP A 91 4.26 -6.82 -2.69
N ALA A 92 4.22 -6.35 -3.95
CA ALA A 92 5.02 -5.22 -4.42
C ALA A 92 4.51 -3.87 -3.90
N THR A 93 3.19 -3.70 -3.79
CA THR A 93 2.58 -2.41 -3.43
C THR A 93 2.38 -2.22 -1.93
N LYS A 94 2.08 -3.30 -1.21
CA LYS A 94 1.78 -3.31 0.23
C LYS A 94 2.84 -2.64 1.11
N PRO A 95 4.16 -2.86 0.94
CA PRO A 95 5.17 -2.21 1.77
C PRO A 95 5.13 -0.68 1.65
N ASN A 96 4.84 -0.16 0.44
CA ASN A 96 4.72 1.28 0.22
C ASN A 96 3.47 1.85 0.87
N ILE A 97 2.35 1.12 0.81
CA ILE A 97 1.09 1.49 1.50
C ILE A 97 1.30 1.50 3.02
N GLU A 98 1.91 0.44 3.58
CA GLU A 98 2.25 0.34 5.01
C GLU A 98 3.12 1.51 5.49
N LYS A 99 4.13 1.87 4.70
CA LYS A 99 5.01 3.01 4.97
C LYS A 99 4.24 4.33 4.95
N ALA A 100 3.41 4.55 3.92
CA ALA A 100 2.62 5.76 3.78
C ALA A 100 1.64 5.93 4.95
N ILE A 101 0.93 4.87 5.35
CA ILE A 101 0.05 4.87 6.52
C ILE A 101 0.85 5.22 7.78
N SER A 102 1.98 4.55 8.00
CA SER A 102 2.81 4.78 9.18
C SER A 102 3.29 6.22 9.27
N GLN A 103 3.75 6.82 8.16
CA GLN A 103 4.20 8.20 8.12
C GLN A 103 3.06 9.19 8.40
N ARG A 104 1.92 9.03 7.71
CA ARG A 104 0.77 9.94 7.88
C ARG A 104 0.20 9.89 9.29
N CYS A 105 0.00 8.69 9.85
CA CYS A 105 -0.48 8.53 11.22
C CYS A 105 0.51 9.08 12.25
N LEU A 106 1.82 8.85 12.07
CA LEU A 106 2.85 9.40 12.95
C LEU A 106 2.88 10.93 12.93
N GLU A 107 2.76 11.54 11.75
CA GLU A 107 2.69 12.98 11.59
C GLU A 107 1.45 13.57 12.29
N MET A 108 0.27 12.96 12.08
CA MET A 108 -0.98 13.41 12.72
C MET A 108 -0.91 13.27 14.24
N ALA A 109 -0.45 12.14 14.76
CA ALA A 109 -0.32 11.91 16.20
C ALA A 109 0.62 12.95 16.84
N ASN A 110 1.76 13.22 16.22
CA ASN A 110 2.68 14.25 16.72
C ASN A 110 2.11 15.67 16.58
N LYS A 111 1.32 15.98 15.55
CA LYS A 111 0.63 17.28 15.45
C LYS A 111 -0.35 17.47 16.59
N ILE A 112 -1.16 16.44 16.89
CA ILE A 112 -2.11 16.47 18.01
C ILE A 112 -1.37 16.64 19.34
N CYS A 113 -0.41 15.76 19.65
CA CYS A 113 0.28 15.75 20.94
C CYS A 113 1.22 16.94 21.18
N LYS A 114 1.50 17.77 20.17
CA LYS A 114 2.20 19.05 20.37
C LYS A 114 1.31 20.12 21.03
N HIS A 115 -0.01 19.99 20.93
CA HIS A 115 -0.95 20.99 21.45
C HIS A 115 -1.45 20.68 22.87
N PHE A 116 -1.19 19.48 23.37
CA PHE A 116 -1.66 19.02 24.68
C PHE A 116 -0.50 18.46 25.49
N THR A 117 -0.46 18.80 26.76
CA THR A 117 0.45 18.17 27.73
C THR A 117 0.07 16.72 27.95
N TYR A 118 1.00 15.95 28.52
CA TYR A 118 0.77 14.55 28.87
C TYR A 118 -0.43 14.38 29.82
N ASP A 119 -0.56 15.28 30.79
CA ASP A 119 -1.62 15.24 31.81
C ASP A 119 -3.00 15.60 31.21
N GLU A 120 -3.05 16.51 30.23
CA GLU A 120 -4.27 16.80 29.48
C GLU A 120 -4.70 15.62 28.57
N LEU A 121 -3.75 14.89 28.01
CA LEU A 121 -4.03 13.71 27.18
C LEU A 121 -4.47 12.49 28.00
N PHE A 122 -4.01 12.38 29.25
CA PHE A 122 -4.25 11.24 30.14
C PHE A 122 -4.57 11.69 31.57
N PRO A 123 -5.72 12.37 31.79
CA PRO A 123 -6.05 13.00 33.08
C PRO A 123 -6.32 12.00 34.21
N ASP A 124 -6.82 10.81 33.89
CA ASP A 124 -7.27 9.83 34.89
C ASP A 124 -6.21 8.78 35.27
N ARG A 125 -4.92 9.11 35.09
CA ARG A 125 -3.81 8.23 35.49
C ARG A 125 -3.31 8.61 36.89
N GLU A 126 -4.09 8.27 37.91
CA GLU A 126 -3.67 8.15 39.31
C GLU A 126 -3.97 6.74 39.84
#